data_AF-A0A813V5C8-F1
#
_entry.id   AF-A0A813V5C8-F1
#
_cell.length_a   1.000
_cell.length_b   1.000
_cell.length_c   1.000
_cell.angle_alpha   90.00
_cell.angle_beta   90.00
_cell.angle_gamma   90.00
#
_symmetry.space_group_name_H-M   'P 1'
#
loop_
_entity.id
_entity.type
_entity.pdbx_description
1 polymer ?
#
loop_
_entity_poly.entity_id
_entity_poly.type
_entity_poly.pdbx_seq_one_letter_code
_entity_poly.pdbx_strand_id
1 'polypeptide(L)'
;MTCMSINSIRHASHAGSWYVDNSDRLNSQLTTWLNEVGGGNKVDHGKAQAIIAPHAGYTYSGPTAAYAYKQIDPTDIDRVFLLGPSHHYSLNSCALTNHTHYETPFYNIKIDSQTSSLLYKTGLFSTMTNDQDENEHSLEMHLPYIAKIFEKKRNDFQLIPILVGSLDSRKLEQYGQLLAPYLCDPKNLFVISSDFCHWGKKFAYTPYDQNDGEIWQFIQKLDNKGMELIEQLNLSEFHKYLRVREISEIRFIE
;
A
#
# COMPACT_ATOMS: atom_id res chain seq x y z
N MET A 1 -2.31 31.02 4.39
CA MET A 1 -1.45 30.79 5.56
C MET A 1 -0.38 29.81 5.15
N THR A 2 0.86 30.27 5.01
CA THR A 2 2.04 29.44 4.75
C THR A 2 2.36 28.62 6.00
N CYS A 3 2.15 27.31 5.95
CA CYS A 3 2.50 26.40 7.03
C CYS A 3 4.03 26.36 7.16
N MET A 4 4.57 27.01 8.19
CA MET A 4 5.96 26.82 8.58
C MET A 4 6.12 25.36 9.02
N SER A 5 7.05 24.65 8.38
CA SER A 5 7.40 23.27 8.67
C SER A 5 7.99 23.15 10.08
N ILE A 6 7.13 22.95 11.09
CA ILE A 6 7.58 22.31 12.32
C ILE A 6 7.99 20.91 11.90
N ASN A 7 9.25 20.54 12.17
CA ASN A 7 9.74 19.20 11.95
C ASN A 7 8.86 18.25 12.78
N SER A 8 7.91 17.59 12.12
CA SER A 8 6.85 16.83 12.77
C SER A 8 6.92 15.40 12.25
N ILE A 9 7.03 14.46 13.18
CA ILE A 9 7.22 13.04 12.89
C ILE A 9 5.90 12.35 13.20
N ARG A 10 5.40 11.54 12.27
CA ARG A 10 4.32 10.59 12.55
C ARG A 10 4.94 9.38 13.24
N HIS A 11 4.44 9.01 14.41
CA HIS A 11 4.99 7.88 15.15
C HIS A 11 4.66 6.53 14.50
N ALA A 12 5.50 5.54 14.79
CA ALA A 12 5.27 4.13 14.46
C ALA A 12 4.23 3.52 15.42
N SER A 13 2.99 4.01 15.36
CA SER A 13 1.93 3.75 16.35
C SER A 13 1.47 2.29 16.43
N HIS A 14 1.76 1.47 15.42
CA HIS A 14 1.40 0.05 15.36
C HIS A 14 2.58 -0.89 15.66
N ALA A 15 3.78 -0.34 15.90
CA ALA A 15 4.93 -1.11 16.38
C ALA A 15 4.62 -1.79 17.73
N GLY A 16 5.10 -3.02 17.88
CA GLY A 16 4.90 -3.83 19.09
C GLY A 16 3.56 -4.59 19.14
N SER A 17 2.63 -4.31 18.21
CA SER A 17 1.35 -5.01 18.11
C SER A 17 1.13 -5.65 16.74
N TRP A 18 1.29 -4.89 15.64
CA TRP A 18 1.12 -5.41 14.28
C TRP A 18 2.42 -5.97 13.69
N TYR A 19 3.55 -5.42 14.13
CA TYR A 19 4.90 -5.88 13.81
C TYR A 19 5.82 -5.68 15.00
N VAL A 20 6.99 -6.33 15.00
CA VAL A 20 7.95 -6.25 16.10
C VAL A 20 8.56 -4.84 16.19
N ASP A 21 8.55 -4.24 17.38
CA ASP A 21 9.11 -2.91 17.67
C ASP A 21 10.64 -2.90 17.73
N ASN A 22 11.25 -4.02 18.13
CA ASN A 22 12.69 -4.16 18.18
C ASN A 22 13.32 -4.23 16.77
N SER A 23 14.16 -3.25 16.47
CA SER A 23 14.81 -3.08 15.16
C SER A 23 15.57 -4.32 14.70
N ASP A 24 16.38 -4.94 15.56
CA ASP A 24 17.23 -6.08 15.16
C ASP A 24 16.38 -7.30 14.81
N ARG A 25 15.38 -7.60 15.65
CA ARG A 25 14.44 -8.70 15.42
C ARG A 25 13.61 -8.48 14.15
N LEU A 26 13.10 -7.27 13.94
CA LEU A 26 12.34 -6.94 12.74
C LEU A 26 13.22 -7.05 11.49
N ASN A 27 14.46 -6.54 11.54
CA ASN A 27 15.42 -6.66 10.45
C ASN A 27 15.70 -8.13 10.10
N SER A 28 15.90 -8.99 11.11
CA SER A 28 16.08 -10.44 10.89
C SER A 28 14.86 -11.08 10.24
N GLN A 29 13.64 -10.77 10.70
CA GLN A 29 12.41 -11.30 10.10
C GLN A 29 12.27 -10.91 8.62
N LEU A 30 12.37 -9.61 8.33
CA LEU A 30 12.26 -9.09 6.96
C LEU A 30 13.35 -9.69 6.05
N THR A 31 14.58 -9.78 6.55
CA THR A 31 15.71 -10.36 5.78
C THR A 31 15.46 -11.83 5.47
N THR A 32 14.98 -12.62 6.45
CA THR A 32 14.64 -14.03 6.24
C THR A 32 13.57 -14.16 5.16
N TRP A 33 12.44 -13.47 5.28
CA TRP A 33 11.36 -13.56 4.30
C TRP A 33 11.80 -13.12 2.90
N LEU A 34 12.57 -12.03 2.79
CA LEU A 34 13.11 -11.57 1.51
C LEU A 34 14.12 -12.55 0.88
N ASN A 35 14.80 -13.37 1.67
CA ASN A 35 15.75 -14.37 1.18
C ASN A 35 15.09 -15.69 0.78
N GLU A 36 13.93 -16.01 1.38
CA GLU A 36 13.13 -17.20 1.03
C GLU A 36 12.43 -17.04 -0.33
N VAL A 37 12.19 -15.79 -0.77
CA VAL A 37 11.64 -15.51 -2.12
C VAL A 37 12.65 -15.92 -3.19
N GLY A 38 12.25 -16.84 -4.08
CA GLY A 38 13.06 -17.29 -5.22
C GLY A 38 13.64 -18.71 -5.11
N GLY A 39 13.16 -19.52 -4.16
CA GLY A 39 13.46 -20.98 -4.10
C GLY A 39 12.81 -21.83 -5.21
N GLY A 40 12.09 -21.23 -6.16
CA GLY A 40 11.51 -21.86 -7.35
C GLY A 40 11.82 -21.08 -8.63
N ASN A 41 11.36 -21.56 -9.79
CA ASN A 41 11.60 -20.94 -11.11
C ASN A 41 11.36 -19.42 -11.07
N LYS A 42 12.46 -18.65 -11.07
CA LYS A 42 12.40 -17.18 -11.13
C LYS A 42 11.76 -16.78 -12.45
N VAL A 43 10.58 -16.17 -12.37
CA VAL A 43 10.07 -15.35 -13.46
C VAL A 43 10.73 -13.97 -13.30
N ASP A 44 11.51 -13.56 -14.29
CA ASP A 44 12.09 -12.22 -14.33
C ASP A 44 11.04 -11.25 -14.88
N HIS A 45 10.47 -10.43 -14.00
CA HIS A 45 9.48 -9.41 -14.35
C HIS A 45 10.11 -8.05 -14.68
N GLY A 46 11.45 -7.95 -14.70
CA GLY A 46 12.14 -6.67 -14.78
C GLY A 46 12.02 -5.84 -13.49
N LYS A 47 12.39 -4.55 -13.56
CA LYS A 47 12.30 -3.64 -12.40
C LYS A 47 10.84 -3.27 -12.13
N ALA A 48 10.32 -3.59 -10.95
CA ALA A 48 8.96 -3.22 -10.58
C ALA A 48 8.82 -1.68 -10.42
N GLN A 49 7.92 -1.07 -11.19
CA GLN A 49 7.51 0.34 -11.03
C GLN A 49 6.29 0.49 -10.10
N ALA A 50 5.54 -0.59 -9.91
CA ALA A 50 4.45 -0.67 -8.96
C ALA A 50 4.42 -2.07 -8.32
N ILE A 51 3.99 -2.15 -7.07
CA ILE A 51 3.69 -3.40 -6.39
C ILE A 51 2.34 -3.31 -5.68
N ILE A 52 1.64 -4.43 -5.55
CA ILE A 52 0.51 -4.60 -4.64
C ILE A 52 0.99 -5.51 -3.51
N ALA A 53 0.78 -5.11 -2.27
CA ALA A 53 1.20 -5.88 -1.10
C ALA A 53 0.18 -5.77 0.05
N PRO A 54 0.04 -6.81 0.88
CA PRO A 54 -0.90 -6.84 1.98
C PRO A 54 -0.50 -5.94 3.15
N HIS A 55 -1.48 -5.56 3.97
CA HIS A 55 -1.34 -4.71 5.15
C HIS A 55 -1.96 -5.32 6.43
N ALA A 56 -2.14 -6.64 6.47
CA ALA A 56 -2.37 -7.31 7.75
C ALA A 56 -1.11 -7.27 8.66
N GLY A 57 -1.24 -7.69 9.92
CA GLY A 57 -0.09 -7.84 10.83
C GLY A 57 0.96 -8.84 10.30
N TYR A 58 2.24 -8.56 10.56
CA TYR A 58 3.38 -9.24 9.91
C TYR A 58 3.46 -10.74 10.18
N THR A 59 2.91 -11.22 11.29
CA THR A 59 2.80 -12.66 11.56
C THR A 59 1.97 -13.40 10.49
N TYR A 60 1.03 -12.72 9.85
CA TYR A 60 0.15 -13.28 8.83
C TYR A 60 0.59 -12.94 7.41
N SER A 61 0.88 -11.66 7.16
CA SER A 61 1.09 -11.13 5.80
C SER A 61 2.55 -10.88 5.44
N GLY A 62 3.46 -10.84 6.43
CA GLY A 62 4.87 -10.49 6.23
C GLY A 62 5.55 -11.35 5.16
N PRO A 63 5.53 -12.70 5.28
CA PRO A 63 6.09 -13.59 4.25
C PRO A 63 5.52 -13.35 2.85
N THR A 64 4.21 -13.10 2.73
CA THR A 64 3.55 -12.80 1.45
C THR A 64 4.03 -11.46 0.87
N ALA A 65 4.09 -10.41 1.68
CA ALA A 65 4.58 -9.09 1.25
C ALA A 65 6.01 -9.15 0.70
N ALA A 66 6.85 -10.05 1.24
CA ALA A 66 8.21 -10.25 0.74
C ALA A 66 8.26 -10.56 -0.76
N TYR A 67 7.30 -11.31 -1.31
CA TYR A 67 7.26 -11.64 -2.74
C TYR A 67 7.16 -10.40 -3.62
N ALA A 68 6.37 -9.40 -3.19
CA ALA A 68 6.24 -8.13 -3.88
C ALA A 68 7.48 -7.25 -3.69
N TYR A 69 7.92 -7.06 -2.44
CA TYR A 69 9.07 -6.19 -2.13
C TYR A 69 10.39 -6.68 -2.72
N LYS A 70 10.55 -7.99 -2.93
CA LYS A 70 11.75 -8.55 -3.56
C LYS A 70 11.93 -8.13 -5.02
N GLN A 71 10.87 -7.69 -5.69
CA GLN A 71 10.92 -7.26 -7.10
C GLN A 71 11.41 -5.82 -7.27
N ILE A 72 11.58 -5.08 -6.17
CA ILE A 72 12.02 -3.68 -6.21
C ILE A 72 13.55 -3.63 -6.32
N ASP A 73 14.02 -2.95 -7.36
CA ASP A 73 15.40 -2.45 -7.43
C ASP A 73 15.41 -0.97 -7.00
N PRO A 74 15.90 -0.64 -5.79
CA PRO A 74 15.86 0.72 -5.29
C PRO A 74 16.87 1.65 -5.97
N THR A 75 17.78 1.16 -6.82
CA THR A 75 18.95 1.90 -7.33
C THR A 75 18.57 3.24 -7.96
N ASP A 76 17.58 3.26 -8.84
CA ASP A 76 17.19 4.43 -9.63
C ASP A 76 15.94 5.15 -9.10
N ILE A 77 15.38 4.68 -7.97
CA ILE A 77 14.16 5.25 -7.38
C ILE A 77 14.52 6.39 -6.42
N ASP A 78 13.92 7.56 -6.66
CA ASP A 78 14.03 8.78 -5.85
C ASP A 78 12.78 8.99 -4.99
N ARG A 79 11.61 8.49 -5.42
CA ARG A 79 10.32 8.70 -4.72
C ARG A 79 9.50 7.42 -4.63
N VAL A 80 8.91 7.18 -3.47
CA VAL A 80 7.97 6.08 -3.23
C VAL A 80 6.60 6.66 -2.94
N PHE A 81 5.65 6.44 -3.84
CA PHE A 81 4.22 6.70 -3.62
C PHE A 81 3.65 5.51 -2.88
N LEU A 82 3.01 5.75 -1.74
CA LEU A 82 2.41 4.72 -0.92
C LEU A 82 0.92 5.02 -0.80
N LEU A 83 0.10 4.22 -1.46
CA LEU A 83 -1.36 4.35 -1.46
C LEU A 83 -1.94 3.29 -0.56
N GLY A 84 -2.76 3.67 0.41
CA GLY A 84 -3.47 2.70 1.25
C GLY A 84 -4.89 3.14 1.59
N PRO A 85 -5.82 2.20 1.76
CA PRO A 85 -7.21 2.51 2.07
C PRO A 85 -7.36 3.11 3.47
N SER A 86 -8.40 3.91 3.66
CA SER A 86 -8.83 4.31 5.00
C SER A 86 -9.78 3.28 5.62
N HIS A 87 -9.41 2.75 6.78
CA HIS A 87 -10.23 1.83 7.56
C HIS A 87 -11.05 2.53 8.64
N HIS A 88 -10.52 3.62 9.19
CA HIS A 88 -11.08 4.28 10.38
C HIS A 88 -11.92 5.52 10.06
N TYR A 89 -11.71 6.14 8.91
CA TYR A 89 -12.29 7.45 8.61
C TYR A 89 -13.07 7.44 7.30
N SER A 90 -14.30 7.95 7.36
CA SER A 90 -15.08 8.19 6.16
C SER A 90 -14.47 9.35 5.39
N LEU A 91 -13.82 9.03 4.29
CA LEU A 91 -13.17 9.96 3.38
C LEU A 91 -13.73 9.71 1.98
N ASN A 92 -14.14 10.77 1.27
CA ASN A 92 -14.63 10.67 -0.11
C ASN A 92 -13.64 11.23 -1.13
N SER A 93 -12.38 11.40 -0.73
CA SER A 93 -11.25 11.90 -1.52
C SER A 93 -10.00 11.10 -1.15
N CYS A 94 -8.84 11.51 -1.64
CA CYS A 94 -7.55 11.12 -1.07
C CYS A 94 -7.09 12.17 -0.06
N ALA A 95 -6.27 11.78 0.92
CA ALA A 95 -5.70 12.66 1.91
C ALA A 95 -4.17 12.52 1.97
N LEU A 96 -3.49 13.63 2.28
CA LEU A 96 -2.04 13.71 2.44
C LEU A 96 -1.67 13.96 3.90
N THR A 97 -0.45 13.58 4.28
CA THR A 97 0.09 13.86 5.61
C THR A 97 0.50 15.32 5.79
N ASN A 98 0.45 15.82 7.02
CA ASN A 98 1.07 17.07 7.46
C ASN A 98 2.49 16.89 8.02
N HIS A 99 2.94 15.65 8.21
CA HIS A 99 4.22 15.35 8.81
C HIS A 99 5.38 15.54 7.81
N THR A 100 6.56 15.83 8.33
CA THR A 100 7.79 15.90 7.53
C THR A 100 8.48 14.54 7.42
N HIS A 101 8.21 13.63 8.36
CA HIS A 101 8.76 12.27 8.38
C HIS A 101 7.77 11.27 8.94
N TYR A 102 7.89 10.01 8.50
CA TYR A 102 7.26 8.86 9.14
C TYR A 102 8.31 8.03 9.87
N GLU A 103 8.08 7.76 11.15
CA GLU A 103 8.95 6.92 11.96
C GLU A 103 8.84 5.44 11.56
N THR A 104 9.97 4.73 11.63
CA THR A 104 10.00 3.27 11.60
C THR A 104 10.98 2.79 12.68
N PRO A 105 10.96 1.51 13.08
CA PRO A 105 11.98 0.95 13.95
C PRO A 105 13.42 1.04 13.43
N PHE A 106 13.64 1.35 12.14
CA PHE A 106 14.97 1.42 11.55
C PHE A 106 15.49 2.86 11.45
N TYR A 107 14.68 3.74 10.87
CA TYR A 107 14.96 5.16 10.67
C TYR A 107 13.69 5.92 10.25
N ASN A 108 13.72 7.24 10.37
CA ASN A 108 12.63 8.10 9.92
C ASN A 108 12.70 8.28 8.39
N ILE A 109 11.62 7.95 7.70
CA ILE A 109 11.50 8.15 6.25
C ILE A 109 11.04 9.59 5.99
N LYS A 110 11.76 10.32 5.14
CA LYS A 110 11.44 11.71 4.81
C LYS A 110 10.28 11.81 3.83
N ILE A 111 9.34 12.72 4.09
CA ILE A 111 8.23 13.01 3.18
C ILE A 111 8.69 13.95 2.05
N ASP A 112 8.22 13.72 0.82
CA ASP A 112 8.36 14.67 -0.28
C ASP A 112 7.29 15.77 -0.17
N SER A 113 7.60 16.80 0.62
CA SER A 113 6.71 17.95 0.82
C SER A 113 6.48 18.76 -0.45
N GLN A 114 7.39 18.71 -1.43
CA GLN A 114 7.24 19.45 -2.69
C GLN A 114 6.16 18.79 -3.53
N THR A 115 6.28 17.48 -3.77
CA THR A 115 5.26 16.71 -4.51
C THR A 115 3.93 16.73 -3.76
N SER A 116 3.93 16.57 -2.44
CA SER A 116 2.70 16.65 -1.61
C SER A 116 2.02 18.01 -1.74
N SER A 117 2.78 19.11 -1.77
CA SER A 117 2.22 20.46 -2.00
C SER A 117 1.63 20.63 -3.39
N LEU A 118 2.25 20.05 -4.42
CA LEU A 118 1.71 20.06 -5.79
C LEU A 118 0.39 19.29 -5.87
N LEU A 119 0.33 18.09 -5.29
CA LEU A 119 -0.89 17.29 -5.20
C LEU A 119 -2.00 18.05 -4.44
N TYR A 120 -1.69 18.65 -3.29
CA TYR A 120 -2.64 19.44 -2.52
C TYR A 120 -3.22 20.63 -3.32
N LYS A 121 -2.38 21.33 -4.10
CA LYS A 121 -2.80 22.48 -4.93
C LYS A 121 -3.78 22.13 -6.04
N THR A 122 -3.93 20.85 -6.40
CA THR A 122 -4.97 20.42 -7.34
C THR A 122 -6.38 20.63 -6.80
N GLY A 123 -6.53 20.78 -5.48
CA GLY A 123 -7.82 20.84 -4.79
C GLY A 123 -8.51 19.49 -4.66
N LEU A 124 -7.88 18.40 -5.12
CA LEU A 124 -8.42 17.04 -5.00
C LEU A 124 -8.06 16.37 -3.68
N PHE A 125 -7.03 16.80 -2.97
CA PHE A 125 -6.59 16.16 -1.73
C PHE A 125 -7.01 16.95 -0.51
N SER A 126 -7.50 16.25 0.50
CA SER A 126 -7.60 16.76 1.87
C SER A 126 -6.29 16.52 2.62
N THR A 127 -6.25 16.94 3.87
CA THR A 127 -5.11 16.74 4.76
C THR A 127 -5.53 15.94 5.97
N MET A 128 -4.74 14.94 6.35
CA MET A 128 -4.96 14.15 7.56
C MET A 128 -4.66 14.98 8.82
N THR A 129 -5.47 14.81 9.85
CA THR A 129 -5.08 15.18 11.22
C THR A 129 -4.05 14.17 11.75
N ASN A 130 -3.32 14.52 12.81
CA ASN A 130 -2.37 13.59 13.44
C ASN A 130 -3.07 12.28 13.87
N ASP A 131 -4.24 12.39 14.51
CA ASP A 131 -5.03 11.23 14.91
C ASP A 131 -5.49 10.38 13.71
N GLN A 132 -5.79 11.02 12.58
CA GLN A 132 -6.16 10.28 11.36
C GLN A 132 -4.98 9.49 10.81
N ASP A 133 -3.82 10.12 10.80
CA ASP A 133 -2.59 9.56 10.27
C ASP A 133 -2.09 8.41 11.15
N GLU A 134 -1.99 8.61 12.46
CA GLU A 134 -1.44 7.62 13.40
C GLU A 134 -2.42 6.47 13.71
N ASN A 135 -3.73 6.65 13.59
CA ASN A 135 -4.67 5.52 13.75
C ASN A 135 -4.79 4.64 12.51
N GLU A 136 -4.33 5.08 11.34
CA GLU A 136 -4.39 4.28 10.12
C GLU A 136 -3.18 3.35 9.98
N HIS A 137 -3.43 2.09 9.67
CA HIS A 137 -2.39 1.05 9.60
C HIS A 137 -2.04 0.66 8.16
N SER A 138 -2.93 0.91 7.18
CA SER A 138 -2.70 0.49 5.78
C SER A 138 -1.38 1.03 5.24
N LEU A 139 -1.10 2.32 5.48
CA LEU A 139 0.17 2.94 5.13
C LEU A 139 1.31 2.39 5.99
N GLU A 140 1.12 2.30 7.31
CA GLU A 140 2.19 1.94 8.24
C GLU A 140 2.79 0.56 7.99
N MET A 141 1.97 -0.43 7.61
CA MET A 141 2.44 -1.80 7.39
C MET A 141 3.45 -1.92 6.24
N HIS A 142 3.55 -0.92 5.38
CA HIS A 142 4.55 -0.89 4.31
C HIS A 142 5.85 -0.19 4.71
N LEU A 143 5.85 0.63 5.76
CA LEU A 143 7.01 1.46 6.09
C LEU A 143 8.24 0.64 6.50
N PRO A 144 8.16 -0.43 7.33
CA PRO A 144 9.33 -1.23 7.63
C PRO A 144 9.92 -1.94 6.39
N TYR A 145 9.07 -2.44 5.50
CA TYR A 145 9.51 -3.07 4.24
C TYR A 145 10.16 -2.05 3.30
N ILE A 146 9.56 -0.87 3.11
CA ILE A 146 10.17 0.23 2.36
C ILE A 146 11.52 0.61 2.98
N ALA A 147 11.56 0.82 4.29
CA ALA A 147 12.79 1.16 4.99
C ALA A 147 13.89 0.10 4.80
N LYS A 148 13.51 -1.19 4.80
CA LYS A 148 14.42 -2.31 4.57
C LYS A 148 14.97 -2.35 3.14
N ILE A 149 14.09 -2.21 2.13
CA ILE A 149 14.52 -2.23 0.72
C ILE A 149 15.44 -1.05 0.41
N PHE A 150 15.17 0.13 0.98
CA PHE A 150 15.91 1.35 0.71
C PHE A 150 17.05 1.61 1.72
N GLU A 151 17.42 0.64 2.57
CA GLU A 151 18.38 0.83 3.68
C GLU A 151 19.71 1.47 3.26
N LYS A 152 20.22 1.12 2.06
CA LYS A 152 21.50 1.64 1.52
C LYS A 152 21.41 3.07 1.00
N LYS A 153 20.21 3.56 0.71
CA LYS A 153 19.94 4.91 0.20
C LYS A 153 18.93 5.67 1.06
N ARG A 154 18.91 5.39 2.37
CA ARG A 154 17.93 5.95 3.32
C ARG A 154 17.81 7.48 3.35
N ASN A 155 18.82 8.20 2.84
CA ASN A 155 18.84 9.66 2.76
C ASN A 155 18.54 10.21 1.35
N ASP A 156 18.44 9.33 0.35
CA ASP A 156 18.38 9.69 -1.08
C ASP A 156 17.04 9.27 -1.74
N PHE A 157 16.03 8.91 -0.94
CA PHE A 157 14.66 8.73 -1.39
C PHE A 157 13.68 9.46 -0.48
N GLN A 158 12.48 9.73 -0.99
CA GLN A 158 11.41 10.36 -0.23
C GLN A 158 10.08 9.60 -0.41
N LEU A 159 9.21 9.69 0.59
CA LEU A 159 7.90 9.05 0.63
C LEU A 159 6.77 10.04 0.32
N ILE A 160 5.75 9.58 -0.41
CA ILE A 160 4.49 10.28 -0.64
C ILE A 160 3.36 9.36 -0.16
N PRO A 161 2.98 9.41 1.13
CA PRO A 161 1.85 8.66 1.65
C PRO A 161 0.54 9.30 1.23
N ILE A 162 -0.34 8.50 0.66
CA ILE A 162 -1.66 8.90 0.17
C ILE A 162 -2.69 7.96 0.79
N LEU A 163 -3.49 8.49 1.70
CA LEU A 163 -4.64 7.79 2.23
C LEU A 163 -5.79 7.87 1.23
N VAL A 164 -6.28 6.72 0.76
CA VAL A 164 -7.32 6.61 -0.24
C VAL A 164 -8.66 6.34 0.43
N GLY A 165 -9.62 7.26 0.25
CA GLY A 165 -10.98 7.10 0.76
C GLY A 165 -11.88 6.25 -0.15
N SER A 166 -13.18 6.32 0.11
CA SER A 166 -14.21 5.76 -0.75
C SER A 166 -14.44 6.66 -1.96
N LEU A 167 -13.86 6.26 -3.09
CA LEU A 167 -13.93 7.00 -4.34
C LEU A 167 -15.02 6.44 -5.26
N ASP A 168 -15.71 7.33 -5.98
CA ASP A 168 -16.57 6.93 -7.10
C ASP A 168 -15.73 6.81 -8.39
N SER A 169 -16.32 6.21 -9.44
CA SER A 169 -15.62 5.97 -10.71
C SER A 169 -15.06 7.25 -11.35
N ARG A 170 -15.72 8.40 -11.15
CA ARG A 170 -15.23 9.67 -11.70
C ARG A 170 -13.98 10.13 -10.94
N LYS A 171 -14.00 10.04 -9.62
CA LYS A 171 -12.85 10.39 -8.79
C LYS A 171 -11.67 9.45 -9.02
N LEU A 172 -11.92 8.15 -9.15
CA LEU A 172 -10.89 7.17 -9.50
C LEU A 172 -10.20 7.54 -10.82
N GLU A 173 -10.98 7.82 -11.87
CA GLU A 173 -10.43 8.30 -13.14
C GLU A 173 -9.63 9.60 -12.98
N GLN A 174 -10.12 10.56 -12.19
CA GLN A 174 -9.42 11.82 -11.91
C GLN A 174 -8.08 11.61 -11.19
N TYR A 175 -8.03 10.77 -10.15
CA TYR A 175 -6.77 10.47 -9.46
C TYR A 175 -5.83 9.64 -10.34
N GLY A 176 -6.34 8.67 -11.08
CA GLY A 176 -5.56 7.87 -12.03
C GLY A 176 -4.89 8.76 -13.08
N GLN A 177 -5.64 9.67 -13.70
CA GLN A 177 -5.09 10.66 -14.64
C GLN A 177 -4.05 11.59 -13.99
N LEU A 178 -4.30 12.02 -12.75
CA LEU A 178 -3.38 12.89 -12.02
C LEU A 178 -2.07 12.18 -11.64
N LEU A 179 -2.15 10.91 -11.25
CA LEU A 179 -1.00 10.12 -10.79
C LEU A 179 -0.24 9.45 -11.94
N ALA A 180 -0.86 9.25 -13.10
CA ALA A 180 -0.25 8.60 -14.26
C ALA A 180 1.11 9.20 -14.68
N PRO A 181 1.32 10.53 -14.74
CA PRO A 181 2.64 11.09 -15.05
C PRO A 181 3.72 10.72 -14.03
N TYR A 182 3.34 10.55 -12.76
CA TYR A 182 4.26 10.07 -11.73
C TYR A 182 4.54 8.58 -11.86
N LEU A 183 3.55 7.76 -12.23
CA LEU A 183 3.74 6.33 -12.48
C LEU A 183 4.65 6.07 -13.69
N CYS A 184 4.58 6.91 -14.73
CA CYS A 184 5.43 6.79 -15.92
C CYS A 184 6.88 7.26 -15.71
N ASP A 185 7.18 7.96 -14.61
CA ASP A 185 8.55 8.38 -14.30
C ASP A 185 9.34 7.21 -13.69
N PRO A 186 10.43 6.73 -14.34
CA PRO A 186 11.20 5.58 -13.86
C PRO A 186 11.89 5.81 -12.51
N LYS A 187 11.92 7.06 -12.01
CA LYS A 187 12.44 7.40 -10.68
C LYS A 187 11.42 7.21 -9.57
N ASN A 188 10.20 6.78 -9.89
CA ASN A 188 9.12 6.60 -8.94
C ASN A 188 8.76 5.11 -8.79
N LEU A 189 8.37 4.75 -7.57
CA LEU A 189 7.79 3.45 -7.23
C LEU A 189 6.41 3.68 -6.63
N PHE A 190 5.43 2.85 -7.01
CA PHE A 190 4.11 2.83 -6.40
C PHE A 190 3.96 1.57 -5.52
N VAL A 191 3.68 1.76 -4.24
CA VAL A 191 3.27 0.70 -3.32
C VAL A 191 1.78 0.86 -3.09
N ILE A 192 1.01 -0.13 -3.54
CA ILE A 192 -0.44 -0.17 -3.41
C ILE A 192 -0.76 -1.18 -2.30
N SER A 193 -1.23 -0.65 -1.19
CA SER A 193 -1.50 -1.39 0.05
C SER A 193 -2.88 -2.02 0.00
N SER A 194 -2.97 -3.35 -0.19
CA SER A 194 -4.24 -4.06 -0.29
C SER A 194 -4.17 -5.47 0.26
N ASP A 195 -5.12 -5.79 1.13
CA ASP A 195 -5.54 -7.16 1.38
C ASP A 195 -6.59 -7.58 0.33
N PHE A 196 -6.84 -8.89 0.23
CA PHE A 196 -7.84 -9.47 -0.68
C PHE A 196 -9.12 -9.83 0.09
N CYS A 197 -9.72 -11.02 -0.11
CA CYS A 197 -11.02 -11.35 0.46
C CYS A 197 -11.03 -11.42 2.00
N HIS A 198 -11.84 -10.55 2.62
CA HIS A 198 -12.24 -10.64 4.03
C HIS A 198 -13.52 -11.49 4.16
N TRP A 199 -13.36 -12.81 4.12
CA TRP A 199 -14.49 -13.75 4.23
C TRP A 199 -14.87 -14.04 5.69
N GLY A 200 -16.17 -13.99 6.00
CA GLY A 200 -16.71 -14.46 7.27
C GLY A 200 -17.85 -13.60 7.80
N LYS A 201 -18.57 -14.16 8.78
CA LYS A 201 -19.70 -13.47 9.44
C LYS A 201 -19.30 -12.13 10.06
N LYS A 202 -18.07 -12.02 10.58
CA LYS A 202 -17.51 -10.77 11.14
C LYS A 202 -17.45 -9.64 10.11
N PHE A 203 -17.27 -9.98 8.85
CA PHE A 203 -17.15 -9.05 7.73
C PHE A 203 -18.47 -8.89 6.96
N ALA A 204 -19.56 -9.53 7.42
CA ALA A 204 -20.83 -9.62 6.71
C ALA A 204 -20.70 -10.13 5.25
N TYR A 205 -19.66 -10.91 4.96
CA TYR A 205 -19.35 -11.39 3.63
C TYR A 205 -19.11 -12.89 3.65
N THR A 206 -20.12 -13.68 3.29
CA THR A 206 -20.04 -15.15 3.27
C THR A 206 -20.60 -15.76 1.98
N PRO A 207 -20.29 -15.23 0.77
CA PRO A 207 -20.68 -15.92 -0.44
C PRO A 207 -19.93 -17.26 -0.51
N TYR A 208 -20.60 -18.27 -1.03
CA TYR A 208 -20.03 -19.60 -1.22
C TYR A 208 -20.88 -20.36 -2.23
N ASP A 209 -20.22 -20.96 -3.22
CA ASP A 209 -20.83 -21.91 -4.13
C ASP A 209 -20.33 -23.32 -3.75
N GLN A 210 -21.26 -24.21 -3.43
CA GLN A 210 -20.94 -25.61 -3.09
C GLN A 210 -20.27 -26.38 -4.24
N ASN A 211 -20.39 -25.90 -5.47
CA ASN A 211 -19.71 -26.48 -6.63
C ASN A 211 -18.23 -26.10 -6.69
N ASP A 212 -17.80 -25.10 -5.91
CA ASP A 212 -16.43 -24.60 -5.95
C ASP A 212 -15.44 -25.33 -5.03
N GLY A 213 -15.89 -26.39 -4.34
CA GLY A 213 -15.10 -27.17 -3.41
C GLY A 213 -15.21 -26.63 -1.99
N GLU A 214 -14.16 -26.75 -1.17
CA GLU A 214 -14.16 -26.20 0.19
C GLU A 214 -14.18 -24.66 0.18
N ILE A 215 -14.60 -24.03 1.28
CA ILE A 215 -14.74 -22.56 1.38
C ILE A 215 -13.44 -21.84 0.99
N TRP A 216 -12.28 -22.34 1.40
CA TRP A 216 -10.99 -21.72 1.04
C TRP A 216 -10.68 -21.84 -0.46
N GLN A 217 -11.18 -22.87 -1.15
CA GLN A 217 -11.02 -23.03 -2.61
C GLN A 217 -11.90 -22.04 -3.36
N PHE A 218 -13.12 -21.82 -2.87
CA PHE A 218 -13.98 -20.75 -3.36
C PHE A 218 -13.31 -19.38 -3.19
N ILE A 219 -12.78 -19.07 -2.00
CA ILE A 219 -12.07 -17.81 -1.73
C ILE A 219 -10.86 -17.66 -2.64
N GLN A 220 -10.06 -18.72 -2.81
CA GLN A 220 -8.90 -18.70 -3.69
C GLN A 220 -9.28 -18.43 -5.15
N LYS A 221 -10.34 -19.07 -5.66
CA LYS A 221 -10.84 -18.82 -7.03
C LYS A 221 -11.34 -17.40 -7.20
N LEU A 222 -12.06 -16.88 -6.19
CA LEU A 222 -12.53 -15.51 -6.15
C LEU A 222 -11.34 -14.56 -6.25
N ASP A 223 -10.37 -14.66 -5.34
CA ASP A 223 -9.21 -13.77 -5.29
C ASP A 223 -8.34 -13.87 -6.56
N ASN A 224 -8.06 -15.08 -7.04
CA ASN A 224 -7.34 -15.30 -8.30
C ASN A 224 -8.05 -14.62 -9.47
N LYS A 225 -9.40 -14.60 -9.50
CA LYS A 225 -10.12 -13.91 -10.56
C LYS A 225 -9.91 -12.40 -10.53
N GLY A 226 -9.87 -11.81 -9.34
CA GLY A 226 -9.51 -10.41 -9.16
C GLY A 226 -8.08 -10.13 -9.62
N MET A 227 -7.13 -10.97 -9.23
CA MET A 227 -5.72 -10.88 -9.63
C MET A 227 -5.55 -10.96 -11.15
N GLU A 228 -6.19 -11.93 -11.82
CA GLU A 228 -6.16 -12.06 -13.29
C GLU A 228 -6.62 -10.79 -14.01
N LEU A 229 -7.66 -10.13 -13.49
CA LEU A 229 -8.20 -8.91 -14.10
C LEU A 229 -7.26 -7.72 -13.92
N ILE A 230 -6.58 -7.65 -12.77
CA ILE A 230 -5.51 -6.67 -12.52
C ILE A 230 -4.34 -6.92 -13.47
N GLU A 231 -3.89 -8.17 -13.63
CA GLU A 231 -2.80 -8.54 -14.55
C GLU A 231 -3.13 -8.20 -16.01
N GLN A 232 -4.41 -8.28 -16.40
CA GLN A 232 -4.88 -7.90 -17.74
C GLN A 232 -5.04 -6.40 -17.94
N LEU A 233 -4.84 -5.58 -16.89
CA LEU A 233 -5.10 -4.13 -16.89
C LEU A 233 -6.51 -3.79 -17.42
N ASN A 234 -7.49 -4.66 -17.12
CA ASN A 234 -8.85 -4.54 -17.66
C ASN A 234 -9.78 -3.88 -16.64
N LEU A 235 -9.69 -2.55 -16.54
CA LEU A 235 -10.45 -1.74 -15.58
C LEU A 235 -11.97 -1.97 -15.67
N SER A 236 -12.52 -2.10 -16.88
CA SER A 236 -13.96 -2.33 -17.09
C SER A 236 -14.43 -3.65 -16.47
N GLU A 237 -13.71 -4.74 -16.74
CA GLU A 237 -14.06 -6.05 -16.17
C GLU A 237 -13.76 -6.13 -14.68
N PHE A 238 -12.71 -5.47 -14.20
CA PHE A 238 -12.43 -5.35 -12.77
C PHE A 238 -13.57 -4.63 -12.01
N HIS A 239 -14.03 -3.47 -12.51
CA HIS A 239 -15.19 -2.77 -11.96
C HIS A 239 -16.48 -3.60 -11.95
N LYS A 240 -16.68 -4.45 -12.96
CA LYS A 240 -17.83 -5.37 -13.00
C LYS A 240 -17.67 -6.46 -11.94
N TYR A 241 -16.49 -7.05 -11.84
CA TYR A 241 -16.14 -8.06 -10.85
C TYR A 241 -16.39 -7.56 -9.42
N LEU A 242 -15.92 -6.36 -9.07
CA LEU A 242 -16.15 -5.79 -7.74
C LEU A 242 -17.62 -5.53 -7.43
N ARG A 243 -18.39 -5.04 -8.40
CA ARG A 243 -19.83 -4.80 -8.22
C ARG A 243 -20.63 -6.08 -8.02
N VAL A 244 -20.28 -7.14 -8.74
CA VAL A 244 -20.98 -8.43 -8.64
C VAL A 244 -20.62 -9.18 -7.36
N ARG A 245 -19.38 -9.01 -6.88
CA ARG A 245 -18.86 -9.74 -5.73
C ARG A 245 -18.86 -8.93 -4.43
N GLU A 246 -19.18 -7.64 -4.45
CA GLU A 246 -19.21 -6.78 -3.25
C GLU A 246 -17.89 -6.79 -2.43
N ILE A 247 -16.76 -7.02 -3.09
CA ILE A 247 -15.45 -7.06 -2.43
C ILE A 247 -14.95 -5.62 -2.26
N SER A 248 -14.88 -5.14 -1.02
CA SER A 248 -14.47 -3.77 -0.70
C SER A 248 -12.97 -3.56 -0.66
N GLU A 249 -12.20 -4.57 -0.25
CA GLU A 249 -10.78 -4.43 0.12
C GLU A 249 -9.85 -4.18 -1.07
N ILE A 250 -10.23 -4.54 -2.29
CA ILE A 250 -9.40 -4.36 -3.49
C ILE A 250 -9.88 -3.19 -4.36
N ARG A 251 -10.87 -2.43 -3.88
CA ARG A 251 -11.57 -1.43 -4.71
C ARG A 251 -10.72 -0.23 -5.12
N PHE A 252 -9.73 0.13 -4.32
CA PHE A 252 -8.85 1.26 -4.65
C PHE A 252 -7.65 0.87 -5.53
N ILE A 253 -7.52 -0.41 -5.94
CA ILE A 253 -6.54 -0.83 -6.95
C ILE A 253 -6.92 -0.32 -8.35
N GLU A 254 -8.19 0.03 -8.57
CA GLU A 254 -8.75 0.64 -9.80
C GLU A 254 -7.97 1.88 -10.27
#